data_AF-A0A9D6EP78-F1
#
_entry.id   AF-A0A9D6EP78-F1
#
_cell.length_a   1.000
_cell.length_b   1.000
_cell.length_c   1.000
_cell.angle_alpha   90.00
_cell.angle_beta   90.00
_cell.angle_gamma   90.00
#
_symmetry.space_group_name_H-M   'P 1'
#
loop_
_entity.id
_entity.type
_entity.pdbx_description
1 polymer ?
#
loop_
_entity_poly.entity_id
_entity_poly.type
_entity_poly.pdbx_seq_one_letter_code
_entity_poly.pdbx_strand_id
1 'polypeptide(L)'
;MSPTALASPETARRPHAETIPGGYTGTLLRVNLTTGKIWAQPWTPEEMRFYVGGVGLGAKILYDEVGPRVGWDHPDNRLILATGPLAGLPVWGTGGLTVVTRGALTNGATSTQANGFFGASLKFSGYDAIVIQGQAKNWVYLYINDDVVELRDARHLLGKDTWETQDALSAEHGLSGHQMSVYSIGPAGEHLVRFAAIQGDYGHVASKNGCGAVMGKKRLKAVCIVRGTQAVAAADPRGVIQAADDIAHDLKTDPSA
;
A
#
# COMPACT_ATOMS: atom_id res chain seq x y z
N MET A 1 46.72 -51.01 1.18
CA MET A 1 45.45 -50.55 1.78
C MET A 1 45.18 -49.16 1.24
N SER A 2 44.34 -49.07 0.22
CA SER A 2 43.90 -47.80 -0.38
C SER A 2 42.61 -47.36 0.31
N PRO A 3 42.43 -46.08 0.68
CA PRO A 3 41.18 -45.63 1.27
C PRO A 3 40.11 -45.54 0.18
N THR A 4 39.04 -46.30 0.36
CA THR A 4 37.82 -46.25 -0.45
C THR A 4 37.14 -44.89 -0.27
N ALA A 5 37.05 -44.11 -1.34
CA ALA A 5 36.27 -42.88 -1.36
C ALA A 5 34.76 -43.21 -1.34
N LEU A 6 34.05 -42.65 -0.35
CA LEU A 6 32.59 -42.69 -0.28
C LEU A 6 32.00 -41.86 -1.42
N ALA A 7 31.09 -42.47 -2.19
CA ALA A 7 30.34 -41.79 -3.23
C ALA A 7 29.48 -40.66 -2.64
N SER A 8 29.57 -39.47 -3.22
CA SER A 8 28.70 -38.34 -2.92
C SER A 8 27.25 -38.69 -3.28
N PRO A 9 26.26 -38.41 -2.40
CA PRO A 9 24.86 -38.63 -2.74
C PRO A 9 24.44 -37.63 -3.83
N GLU A 10 23.78 -38.15 -4.87
CA GLU A 10 23.12 -37.36 -5.91
C GLU A 10 22.33 -36.21 -5.27
N THR A 11 22.68 -34.99 -5.66
CA THR A 11 21.92 -33.79 -5.35
C THR A 11 20.58 -33.89 -6.06
N ALA A 12 19.58 -34.40 -5.33
CA ALA A 12 18.18 -34.18 -5.65
C ALA A 12 17.99 -32.67 -5.91
N ARG A 13 17.70 -32.31 -7.16
CA ARG A 13 17.42 -30.93 -7.58
C ARG A 13 16.28 -30.42 -6.71
N ARG A 14 16.60 -29.48 -5.81
CA ARG A 14 15.59 -28.68 -5.12
C ARG A 14 14.78 -27.94 -6.19
N PRO A 15 13.43 -27.90 -6.11
CA PRO A 15 12.64 -27.12 -7.05
C PRO A 15 13.13 -25.66 -7.02
N HIS A 16 13.29 -25.07 -8.21
CA HIS A 16 13.76 -23.70 -8.37
C HIS A 16 13.00 -22.76 -7.42
N ALA A 17 13.71 -22.01 -6.58
CA ALA A 17 13.12 -20.86 -5.91
C ALA A 17 12.66 -19.90 -7.03
N GLU A 18 11.36 -19.80 -7.23
CA GLU A 18 10.82 -18.95 -8.29
C GLU A 18 11.27 -17.50 -8.06
N THR A 19 11.85 -16.90 -9.09
CA THR A 19 12.30 -15.51 -9.05
C THR A 19 11.09 -14.58 -8.95
N ILE A 20 11.18 -13.56 -8.11
CA ILE A 20 10.16 -12.51 -7.99
C ILE A 20 9.91 -11.90 -9.38
N PRO A 21 8.65 -11.83 -9.86
CA PRO A 21 8.34 -11.20 -11.14
C PRO A 21 8.72 -9.70 -11.13
N GLY A 22 9.03 -9.15 -12.29
CA GLY A 22 9.31 -7.71 -12.41
C GLY A 22 8.12 -6.84 -11.99
N GLY A 23 8.40 -5.67 -11.43
CA GLY A 23 7.41 -4.71 -10.91
C GLY A 23 7.01 -4.95 -9.45
N TYR A 24 7.48 -6.03 -8.82
CA TYR A 24 7.20 -6.35 -7.42
C TYR A 24 8.42 -6.16 -6.53
N THR A 25 8.18 -5.72 -5.30
CA THR A 25 9.19 -5.69 -4.23
C THR A 25 9.23 -7.01 -3.46
N GLY A 26 8.11 -7.74 -3.46
CA GLY A 26 7.99 -9.04 -2.80
C GLY A 26 7.63 -8.96 -1.32
N THR A 27 7.29 -7.77 -0.81
CA THR A 27 7.06 -7.56 0.62
C THR A 27 5.75 -6.83 0.90
N LEU A 28 4.98 -7.35 1.85
CA LEU A 28 3.81 -6.71 2.44
C LEU A 28 4.18 -6.15 3.82
N LEU A 29 3.95 -4.85 4.03
CA LEU A 29 4.13 -4.23 5.34
C LEU A 29 2.90 -4.49 6.20
N ARG A 30 3.06 -5.20 7.32
CA ARG A 30 1.98 -5.48 8.27
C ARG A 30 2.09 -4.59 9.50
N VAL A 31 0.98 -4.00 9.89
CA VAL A 31 0.90 -3.08 11.04
C VAL A 31 -0.25 -3.49 11.95
N ASN A 32 0.05 -3.84 13.20
CA ASN A 32 -0.95 -4.09 14.24
C ASN A 32 -1.00 -2.90 15.21
N LEU A 33 -2.02 -2.07 15.07
CA LEU A 33 -2.18 -0.84 15.84
C LEU A 33 -2.46 -1.07 17.32
N THR A 34 -3.02 -2.22 17.70
CA THR A 34 -3.30 -2.54 19.10
C THR A 34 -2.03 -2.89 19.86
N THR A 35 -1.11 -3.60 19.23
CA THR A 35 0.18 -4.02 19.83
C THR A 35 1.32 -3.07 19.51
N GLY A 36 1.18 -2.22 18.49
CA GLY A 36 2.27 -1.43 17.92
C GLY A 36 3.26 -2.22 17.07
N LYS A 37 3.03 -3.52 16.85
CA LYS A 37 3.95 -4.38 16.08
C LYS A 37 3.88 -4.06 14.59
N ILE A 38 5.05 -3.90 13.99
CA ILE A 38 5.26 -3.70 12.55
C ILE A 38 6.18 -4.80 12.06
N TRP A 39 5.86 -5.44 10.93
CA TRP A 39 6.73 -6.47 10.35
C TRP A 39 6.56 -6.57 8.84
N ALA A 40 7.63 -6.97 8.16
CA ALA A 40 7.61 -7.35 6.76
C ALA A 40 7.10 -8.79 6.61
N GLN A 41 6.18 -9.01 5.69
CA GLN A 41 5.70 -10.34 5.32
C GLN A 41 5.99 -10.59 3.83
N PRO A 42 6.74 -11.64 3.46
CA PRO A 42 6.88 -12.02 2.06
C PRO A 42 5.57 -12.56 1.50
N TRP A 43 5.31 -12.33 0.23
CA TRP A 43 4.23 -12.97 -0.54
C TRP A 43 4.81 -13.69 -1.75
N THR A 44 4.18 -14.78 -2.17
CA THR A 44 4.79 -15.73 -3.11
C THR A 44 4.70 -15.25 -4.56
N PRO A 45 5.64 -15.62 -5.45
CA PRO A 45 5.53 -15.33 -6.88
C PRO A 45 4.24 -15.86 -7.52
N GLU A 46 3.71 -16.98 -7.03
CA GLU A 46 2.42 -17.54 -7.45
C GLU A 46 1.26 -16.59 -7.09
N GLU A 47 1.21 -16.11 -5.85
CA GLU A 47 0.22 -15.11 -5.43
C GLU A 47 0.34 -13.81 -6.24
N MET A 48 1.56 -13.35 -6.53
CA MET A 48 1.79 -12.16 -7.37
C MET A 48 1.21 -12.35 -8.78
N ARG A 49 1.43 -13.51 -9.39
CA ARG A 49 0.89 -13.81 -10.73
C ARG A 49 -0.63 -13.95 -10.73
N PHE A 50 -1.19 -14.56 -9.70
CA PHE A 50 -2.63 -14.83 -9.63
C PHE A 50 -3.44 -13.59 -9.26
N TYR A 51 -2.97 -12.82 -8.27
CA TYR A 51 -3.72 -11.68 -7.72
C TYR A 51 -3.26 -10.31 -8.26
N VAL A 52 -2.11 -10.26 -8.96
CA VAL A 52 -1.52 -9.07 -9.63
C VAL A 52 -1.13 -7.91 -8.69
N GLY A 53 -1.79 -7.71 -7.56
CA GLY A 53 -1.62 -6.54 -6.68
C GLY A 53 -2.88 -5.69 -6.60
N GLY A 54 -2.75 -4.49 -6.02
CA GLY A 54 -3.86 -3.55 -5.85
C GLY A 54 -5.13 -4.22 -5.30
N VAL A 55 -6.19 -4.22 -6.11
CA VAL A 55 -7.50 -4.78 -5.73
C VAL A 55 -7.44 -6.29 -5.51
N GLY A 56 -6.73 -7.05 -6.36
CA GLY A 56 -6.71 -8.51 -6.27
C GLY A 56 -6.03 -8.98 -4.99
N LEU A 57 -4.86 -8.41 -4.67
CA LEU A 57 -4.17 -8.65 -3.41
C LEU A 57 -5.03 -8.25 -2.20
N GLY A 58 -5.62 -7.06 -2.24
CA GLY A 58 -6.47 -6.59 -1.14
C GLY A 58 -7.70 -7.48 -0.94
N ALA A 59 -8.34 -7.93 -2.02
CA ALA A 59 -9.50 -8.81 -1.96
C ALA A 59 -9.15 -10.18 -1.37
N LYS A 60 -8.01 -10.76 -1.76
CA LYS A 60 -7.47 -12.00 -1.19
C LYS A 60 -7.29 -11.88 0.32
N ILE A 61 -6.57 -10.85 0.76
CA ILE A 61 -6.30 -10.63 2.19
C ILE A 61 -7.61 -10.42 2.97
N LEU A 62 -8.55 -9.64 2.41
CA LEU A 62 -9.83 -9.41 3.04
C LEU A 62 -10.64 -10.70 3.16
N TYR A 63 -10.67 -11.54 2.13
CA TYR A 63 -11.38 -12.81 2.11
C TYR A 63 -10.80 -13.81 3.12
N ASP A 64 -9.47 -13.94 3.16
CA ASP A 64 -8.79 -14.91 4.02
C ASP A 64 -8.81 -14.51 5.50
N GLU A 65 -8.68 -13.21 5.80
CA GLU A 65 -8.41 -12.75 7.17
C GLU A 65 -9.63 -12.12 7.86
N VAL A 66 -10.67 -11.70 7.11
CA VAL A 66 -11.85 -11.02 7.68
C VAL A 66 -13.06 -11.95 7.63
N GLY A 67 -13.30 -12.63 8.75
CA GLY A 67 -14.43 -13.54 8.90
C GLY A 67 -15.80 -12.88 8.67
N PRO A 68 -16.84 -13.67 8.33
CA PRO A 68 -18.16 -13.16 7.94
C PRO A 68 -18.84 -12.33 9.04
N ARG A 69 -18.55 -12.62 10.31
CA ARG A 69 -19.10 -11.92 11.49
C ARG A 69 -18.38 -10.63 11.87
N VAL A 70 -17.26 -10.32 11.23
CA VAL A 70 -16.46 -9.13 11.56
C VAL A 70 -17.14 -7.88 10.98
N GLY A 71 -17.51 -6.91 11.83
CA GLY A 71 -18.06 -5.63 11.39
C GLY A 71 -16.99 -4.67 10.86
N TRP A 72 -17.40 -3.63 10.14
CA TRP A 72 -16.52 -2.57 9.64
C TRP A 72 -15.69 -1.89 10.75
N ASP A 73 -16.25 -1.80 11.95
CA ASP A 73 -15.65 -1.12 13.09
C ASP A 73 -14.91 -2.06 14.05
N HIS A 74 -14.81 -3.34 13.71
CA HIS A 74 -14.15 -4.35 14.52
C HIS A 74 -12.61 -4.26 14.37
N PRO A 75 -11.80 -4.52 15.42
CA PRO A 75 -10.34 -4.52 15.33
C PRO A 75 -9.80 -5.50 14.28
N ASP A 76 -10.47 -6.63 14.08
CA ASP A 76 -10.08 -7.62 13.07
C ASP A 76 -10.40 -7.22 11.63
N ASN A 77 -11.18 -6.16 11.39
CA ASN A 77 -11.33 -5.65 10.04
C ASN A 77 -9.95 -5.19 9.52
N ARG A 78 -9.63 -5.50 8.26
CA ARG A 78 -8.38 -5.07 7.63
C ARG A 78 -8.60 -3.77 6.87
N LEU A 79 -7.68 -2.83 7.02
CA LEU A 79 -7.55 -1.69 6.12
C LEU A 79 -6.28 -1.92 5.31
N ILE A 80 -6.44 -2.21 4.02
CA ILE A 80 -5.35 -2.56 3.11
C ILE A 80 -5.12 -1.39 2.16
N LEU A 81 -3.90 -0.90 2.12
CA LEU A 81 -3.41 0.11 1.19
C LEU A 81 -2.43 -0.56 0.25
N ALA A 82 -2.88 -0.91 -0.96
CA ALA A 82 -2.10 -1.69 -1.92
C ALA A 82 -1.85 -0.89 -3.19
N THR A 83 -0.83 -1.28 -3.94
CA THR A 83 -0.57 -0.74 -5.28
C THR A 83 -0.33 -1.85 -6.31
N GLY A 84 -0.30 -1.48 -7.58
CA GLY A 84 -0.09 -2.41 -8.70
C GLY A 84 1.40 -2.63 -9.02
N PRO A 85 1.72 -3.57 -9.90
CA PRO A 85 3.10 -3.88 -10.29
C PRO A 85 3.73 -2.80 -11.18
N LEU A 86 2.91 -1.95 -11.80
CA LEU A 86 3.38 -0.84 -12.62
C LEU A 86 3.75 0.40 -11.78
N ALA A 87 3.36 0.46 -10.51
CA ALA A 87 3.66 1.60 -9.66
C ALA A 87 5.17 1.75 -9.46
N GLY A 88 5.69 2.96 -9.71
CA GLY A 88 7.11 3.26 -9.64
C GLY A 88 7.89 2.96 -10.93
N LEU A 89 7.28 2.33 -11.94
CA LEU A 89 7.83 2.21 -13.28
C LEU A 89 7.54 3.47 -14.12
N PRO A 90 8.28 3.72 -15.22
CA PRO A 90 8.09 4.90 -16.08
C PRO A 90 6.85 4.78 -16.98
N VAL A 91 5.70 4.45 -16.39
CA VAL A 91 4.39 4.37 -17.06
C VAL A 91 3.46 5.41 -16.46
N TRP A 92 2.92 6.30 -17.30
CA TRP A 92 2.08 7.42 -16.88
C TRP A 92 0.84 6.95 -16.10
N GLY A 93 0.52 7.64 -14.99
CA GLY A 93 -0.71 7.40 -14.22
C GLY A 93 -0.72 6.14 -13.34
N THR A 94 0.39 5.43 -13.19
CA THR A 94 0.43 4.12 -12.49
C THR A 94 0.78 4.17 -11.00
N GLY A 95 1.06 5.35 -10.44
CA GLY A 95 1.44 5.56 -9.03
C GLY A 95 0.29 5.48 -8.01
N GLY A 96 -0.87 4.96 -8.40
CA GLY A 96 -2.10 5.00 -7.60
C GLY A 96 -2.08 4.12 -6.34
N LEU A 97 -2.96 4.50 -5.42
CA LEU A 97 -3.35 3.77 -4.22
C LEU A 97 -4.66 3.02 -4.47
N THR A 98 -4.72 1.76 -4.05
CA THR A 98 -5.97 1.03 -3.85
C THR A 98 -6.21 0.82 -2.36
N VAL A 99 -7.39 1.21 -1.88
CA VAL A 99 -7.85 0.92 -0.52
C VAL A 99 -8.89 -0.19 -0.56
N VAL A 100 -8.62 -1.28 0.16
CA VAL A 100 -9.54 -2.42 0.32
C VAL A 100 -9.86 -2.63 1.80
N THR A 101 -11.14 -2.77 2.13
CA THR A 101 -11.61 -3.01 3.50
C THR A 101 -13.05 -3.50 3.52
N ARG A 102 -13.58 -3.91 4.68
CA ARG A 102 -15.02 -3.93 4.94
C ARG A 102 -15.48 -2.52 5.32
N GLY A 103 -16.27 -1.89 4.46
CA GLY A 103 -16.58 -0.45 4.53
C GLY A 103 -17.69 -0.09 5.51
N ALA A 104 -17.66 1.14 6.04
CA ALA A 104 -18.57 1.62 7.08
C ALA A 104 -20.00 1.89 6.60
N LEU A 105 -20.20 2.17 5.31
CA LEU A 105 -21.52 2.53 4.79
C LEU A 105 -22.44 1.30 4.65
N THR A 106 -21.94 0.24 4.01
CA THR A 106 -22.73 -0.96 3.72
C THR A 106 -22.35 -2.17 4.58
N ASN A 107 -21.26 -2.09 5.34
CA ASN A 107 -20.65 -3.24 6.05
C ASN A 107 -20.21 -4.38 5.12
N GLY A 108 -20.22 -4.17 3.80
CA GLY A 108 -19.70 -5.09 2.80
C GLY A 108 -18.24 -4.76 2.41
N ALA A 109 -17.64 -5.63 1.59
CA ALA A 109 -16.32 -5.36 1.02
C ALA A 109 -16.35 -4.11 0.12
N THR A 110 -15.26 -3.35 0.11
CA THR A 110 -15.05 -2.23 -0.80
C THR A 110 -13.66 -2.25 -1.38
N SER A 111 -13.58 -1.76 -2.61
CA SER A 111 -12.32 -1.38 -3.26
C SER A 111 -12.52 0.03 -3.82
N THR A 112 -11.62 0.92 -3.47
CA THR A 112 -11.59 2.30 -3.98
C THR A 112 -10.17 2.68 -4.33
N GLN A 113 -10.02 3.60 -5.28
CA GLN A 113 -8.71 4.02 -5.76
C GLN A 113 -8.55 5.52 -5.62
N ALA A 114 -7.31 5.94 -5.49
CA ALA A 114 -6.87 7.31 -5.55
C ALA A 114 -5.54 7.36 -6.32
N ASN A 115 -5.27 8.46 -7.02
CA ASN A 115 -4.06 8.60 -7.83
C ASN A 115 -2.89 9.15 -6.97
N GLY A 116 -2.03 10.00 -7.53
CA GLY A 116 -0.93 10.60 -6.79
C GLY A 116 0.33 9.73 -6.77
N PHE A 117 1.11 9.89 -5.71
CA PHE A 117 2.48 9.40 -5.59
C PHE A 117 2.61 8.25 -4.61
N PHE A 118 1.57 7.94 -3.82
CA PHE A 118 1.61 6.93 -2.76
C PHE A 118 2.12 5.56 -3.25
N GLY A 119 1.58 5.04 -4.35
CA GLY A 119 1.95 3.73 -4.86
C GLY A 119 3.42 3.67 -5.28
N ALA A 120 3.90 4.73 -5.93
CA ALA A 120 5.31 4.84 -6.32
C ALA A 120 6.22 4.96 -5.09
N SER A 121 5.90 5.85 -4.14
CA SER A 121 6.68 6.03 -2.91
C SER A 121 6.72 4.76 -2.06
N LEU A 122 5.61 4.00 -2.00
CA LEU A 122 5.55 2.72 -1.29
C LEU A 122 6.47 1.68 -1.92
N LYS A 123 6.45 1.58 -3.25
CA LYS A 123 7.32 0.66 -4.01
C LYS A 123 8.80 1.03 -3.88
N PHE A 124 9.12 2.32 -3.94
CA PHE A 124 10.47 2.81 -3.70
C PHE A 124 10.94 2.62 -2.25
N SER A 125 10.01 2.39 -1.31
CA SER A 125 10.34 2.00 0.07
C SER A 125 10.44 0.49 0.26
N GLY A 126 10.29 -0.31 -0.81
CA GLY A 126 10.44 -1.77 -0.76
C GLY A 126 9.18 -2.55 -0.40
N TYR A 127 7.98 -1.95 -0.53
CA TYR A 127 6.72 -2.61 -0.18
C TYR A 127 5.70 -2.59 -1.33
N ASP A 128 4.87 -3.64 -1.41
CA ASP A 128 3.79 -3.76 -2.39
C ASP A 128 2.41 -3.38 -1.82
N ALA A 129 2.24 -3.54 -0.50
CA ALA A 129 1.04 -3.10 0.22
C ALA A 129 1.33 -2.88 1.71
N ILE A 130 0.44 -2.12 2.36
CA ILE A 130 0.35 -1.97 3.80
C ILE A 130 -0.95 -2.61 4.25
N VAL A 131 -0.90 -3.54 5.20
CA VAL A 131 -2.09 -4.15 5.81
C VAL A 131 -2.16 -3.76 7.27
N ILE A 132 -3.22 -3.04 7.60
CA ILE A 132 -3.44 -2.49 8.93
C ILE A 132 -4.54 -3.28 9.63
N GLN A 133 -4.24 -3.73 10.85
CA GLN A 133 -5.15 -4.44 11.74
C GLN A 133 -5.13 -3.86 13.15
N GLY A 134 -6.11 -4.25 13.97
CA GLY A 134 -6.29 -3.71 15.31
C GLY A 134 -6.79 -2.28 15.30
N GLN A 135 -6.74 -1.66 16.48
CA GLN A 135 -7.09 -0.27 16.75
C GLN A 135 -6.09 0.31 17.75
N ALA A 136 -5.58 1.51 17.48
CA ALA A 136 -4.62 2.16 18.37
C ALA A 136 -5.31 2.68 19.64
N LYS A 137 -4.55 2.78 20.74
CA LYS A 137 -5.04 3.40 21.99
C LYS A 137 -5.13 4.91 21.88
N ASN A 138 -4.20 5.56 21.17
CA ASN A 138 -4.19 6.99 20.89
C ASN A 138 -4.22 7.22 19.38
N TRP A 139 -4.48 8.46 18.97
CA TRP A 139 -4.38 8.86 17.58
C TRP A 139 -2.93 8.80 17.11
N VAL A 140 -2.69 8.06 16.04
CA VAL A 140 -1.35 7.86 15.46
C VAL A 140 -1.34 8.13 13.97
N TYR A 141 -0.15 8.36 13.40
CA TYR A 141 0.10 8.28 11.97
C TYR A 141 1.20 7.26 11.69
N LEU A 142 1.14 6.60 10.53
CA LEU A 142 2.18 5.68 10.07
C LEU A 142 3.19 6.46 9.23
N TYR A 143 4.44 6.48 9.67
CA TYR A 143 5.57 7.08 8.98
C TYR A 143 6.40 6.00 8.30
N ILE A 144 6.72 6.20 7.02
CA ILE A 144 7.58 5.31 6.25
C ILE A 144 8.68 6.16 5.58
N ASN A 145 9.93 5.78 5.78
CA ASN A 145 11.09 6.30 5.08
C ASN A 145 12.06 5.16 4.83
N ASP A 146 11.93 4.53 3.65
CA ASP A 146 12.61 3.28 3.31
C ASP A 146 12.43 2.21 4.41
N ASP A 147 13.51 1.78 5.06
CA ASP A 147 13.50 0.77 6.10
C ASP A 147 12.99 1.28 7.46
N VAL A 148 12.88 2.60 7.64
CA VAL A 148 12.37 3.21 8.87
C VAL A 148 10.85 3.28 8.81
N VAL A 149 10.19 2.41 9.58
CA VAL A 149 8.72 2.35 9.67
C VAL A 149 8.27 2.51 11.12
N GLU A 150 7.48 3.53 11.40
CA GLU A 150 7.12 3.92 12.77
C GLU A 150 5.65 4.34 12.91
N LEU A 151 5.04 4.04 14.06
CA LEU A 151 3.78 4.62 14.48
C LEU A 151 4.06 5.83 15.38
N ARG A 152 3.71 7.03 14.92
CA ARG A 152 3.98 8.29 15.62
C ARG A 152 2.70 8.93 16.13
N ASP A 153 2.81 9.79 17.14
CA ASP A 153 1.66 10.50 17.71
C ASP A 153 1.03 11.45 16.68
N ALA A 154 -0.30 11.45 16.59
CA ALA A 154 -1.03 12.31 15.66
C ALA A 154 -2.02 13.26 16.35
N ARG A 155 -1.93 13.46 17.68
CA ARG A 155 -2.90 14.29 18.40
C ARG A 155 -2.86 15.75 17.98
N HIS A 156 -1.70 16.26 17.58
CA HIS A 156 -1.52 17.62 17.04
C HIS A 156 -2.14 17.80 15.65
N LEU A 157 -2.53 16.71 14.98
CA LEU A 157 -3.14 16.72 13.65
C LEU A 157 -4.68 16.66 13.70
N LEU A 158 -5.28 16.42 14.87
CA LEU A 158 -6.73 16.28 14.99
C LEU A 158 -7.45 17.58 14.69
N GLY A 159 -8.62 17.47 14.04
CA GLY A 159 -9.41 18.61 13.60
C GLY A 159 -8.88 19.29 12.33
N LYS A 160 -7.63 19.05 11.93
CA LYS A 160 -7.09 19.52 10.65
C LYS A 160 -7.76 18.80 9.49
N ASP A 161 -8.03 19.52 8.42
CA ASP A 161 -8.40 18.91 7.15
C ASP A 161 -7.23 18.12 6.53
N THR A 162 -7.49 17.48 5.39
CA THR A 162 -6.51 16.59 4.75
C THR A 162 -5.33 17.34 4.14
N TRP A 163 -5.52 18.58 3.70
CA TRP A 163 -4.46 19.41 3.12
C TRP A 163 -3.61 20.02 4.24
N GLU A 164 -4.24 20.56 5.28
CA GLU A 164 -3.57 21.03 6.49
C GLU A 164 -2.77 19.92 7.18
N THR A 165 -3.29 18.68 7.17
CA THR A 165 -2.56 17.50 7.68
C THR A 165 -1.33 17.20 6.84
N GLN A 166 -1.44 17.25 5.51
CA GLN A 166 -0.33 17.03 4.60
C GLN A 166 0.76 18.12 4.75
N ASP A 167 0.36 19.39 4.83
CA ASP A 167 1.27 20.51 5.00
C ASP A 167 1.97 20.44 6.36
N ALA A 168 1.25 20.10 7.43
CA ALA A 168 1.83 19.93 8.77
C ALA A 168 2.87 18.81 8.81
N LEU A 169 2.58 17.64 8.22
CA LEU A 169 3.52 16.52 8.16
C LEU A 169 4.72 16.82 7.26
N SER A 170 4.50 17.49 6.12
CA SER A 170 5.60 17.89 5.23
C SER A 170 6.54 18.86 5.94
N ALA A 171 5.99 19.85 6.66
CA ALA A 171 6.77 20.80 7.45
C ALA A 171 7.49 20.14 8.64
N GLU A 172 6.83 19.21 9.38
CA GLU A 172 7.42 18.45 10.49
C GLU A 172 8.69 17.70 10.06
N HIS A 173 8.73 17.23 8.82
CA HIS A 173 9.86 16.49 8.26
C HIS A 173 10.80 17.32 7.37
N GLY A 174 10.54 18.62 7.19
CA GLY A 174 11.35 19.50 6.33
C GLY A 174 11.31 19.09 4.84
N LEU A 175 10.22 18.48 4.39
CA LEU A 175 10.02 17.99 3.03
C LEU A 175 9.02 18.87 2.28
N SER A 176 9.17 18.94 0.95
CA SER A 176 8.30 19.76 0.11
C SER A 176 7.97 19.08 -1.22
N GLY A 177 6.91 19.56 -1.89
CA GLY A 177 6.48 19.04 -3.19
C GLY A 177 6.19 17.54 -3.15
N HIS A 178 6.84 16.78 -4.02
CA HIS A 178 6.61 15.33 -4.19
C HIS A 178 7.58 14.45 -3.39
N GLN A 179 8.26 15.02 -2.39
CA GLN A 179 9.18 14.29 -1.53
C GLN A 179 8.48 13.45 -0.45
N MET A 180 7.21 13.73 -0.18
CA MET A 180 6.37 12.96 0.74
C MET A 180 4.99 12.80 0.13
N SER A 181 4.47 11.58 0.17
CA SER A 181 3.07 11.30 -0.12
C SER A 181 2.33 11.10 1.19
N VAL A 182 1.22 11.81 1.38
CA VAL A 182 0.42 11.76 2.61
C VAL A 182 -1.00 11.40 2.24
N TYR A 183 -1.50 10.30 2.78
CA TYR A 183 -2.90 9.91 2.71
C TYR A 183 -3.50 9.95 4.12
N SER A 184 -4.51 10.79 4.31
CA SER A 184 -5.07 11.10 5.62
C SER A 184 -6.60 11.14 5.60
N ILE A 185 -7.17 11.19 6.79
CA ILE A 185 -8.58 11.49 6.99
C ILE A 185 -8.75 12.89 7.56
N GLY A 186 -9.80 13.58 7.14
CA GLY A 186 -10.23 14.84 7.76
C GLY A 186 -11.16 14.61 8.95
N PRO A 187 -11.79 15.68 9.48
CA PRO A 187 -12.72 15.60 10.61
C PRO A 187 -13.87 14.60 10.40
N ALA A 188 -14.33 14.40 9.16
CA ALA A 188 -15.37 13.41 8.86
C ALA A 188 -14.93 11.97 9.21
N GLY A 189 -13.68 11.60 8.94
CA GLY A 189 -13.14 10.30 9.33
C GLY A 189 -12.94 10.19 10.84
N GLU A 190 -12.47 11.27 11.48
CA GLU A 190 -12.30 11.33 12.94
C GLU A 190 -13.61 11.10 13.69
N HIS A 191 -14.72 11.64 13.17
CA HIS A 191 -16.06 11.51 13.73
C HIS A 191 -16.85 10.33 13.15
N LEU A 192 -16.20 9.41 12.44
CA LEU A 192 -16.78 8.17 11.92
C LEU A 192 -18.01 8.37 11.01
N VAL A 193 -18.03 9.46 10.22
CA VAL A 193 -19.07 9.68 9.21
C VAL A 193 -19.04 8.51 8.23
N ARG A 194 -20.15 7.80 8.04
CA ARG A 194 -20.19 6.52 7.30
C ARG A 194 -19.75 6.59 5.84
N PHE A 195 -19.67 7.79 5.26
CA PHE A 195 -19.19 8.03 3.90
C PHE A 195 -17.87 8.84 3.88
N ALA A 196 -17.14 8.92 4.99
CA ALA A 196 -15.85 9.57 5.05
C ALA A 196 -14.85 8.91 4.08
N ALA A 197 -14.09 9.76 3.40
CA ALA A 197 -13.06 9.38 2.44
C ALA A 197 -11.66 9.40 3.09
N ILE A 198 -10.72 8.75 2.43
CA ILE A 198 -9.28 8.96 2.62
C ILE A 198 -8.82 9.82 1.45
N GLN A 199 -8.08 10.89 1.73
CA GLN A 199 -7.59 11.81 0.72
C GLN A 199 -6.09 11.99 0.90
N GLY A 200 -5.39 12.13 -0.22
CA GLY A 200 -3.96 12.34 -0.17
C GLY A 200 -3.43 13.05 -1.39
N ASP A 201 -2.18 13.48 -1.27
CA ASP A 201 -1.47 14.25 -2.28
C ASP A 201 -2.34 15.40 -2.80
N TYR A 202 -2.92 16.13 -1.85
CA TYR A 202 -3.96 17.14 -2.03
C TYR A 202 -5.26 16.58 -2.65
N GLY A 203 -5.36 16.48 -3.97
CA GLY A 203 -6.64 16.33 -4.68
C GLY A 203 -7.12 14.89 -4.89
N HIS A 204 -6.38 13.88 -4.45
CA HIS A 204 -6.68 12.48 -4.77
C HIS A 204 -7.49 11.80 -3.68
N VAL A 205 -8.63 11.19 -4.05
CA VAL A 205 -9.66 10.78 -3.08
C VAL A 205 -10.05 9.32 -3.27
N ALA A 206 -9.90 8.54 -2.20
CA ALA A 206 -10.47 7.21 -2.03
C ALA A 206 -11.76 7.35 -1.20
N SER A 207 -12.93 7.39 -1.86
CA SER A 207 -14.19 7.79 -1.22
C SER A 207 -15.22 6.68 -1.03
N LYS A 208 -15.07 5.51 -1.65
CA LYS A 208 -16.16 4.52 -1.67
C LYS A 208 -16.34 3.82 -0.32
N ASN A 209 -17.61 3.61 0.03
CA ASN A 209 -18.08 2.79 1.16
C ASN A 209 -17.48 3.17 2.53
N GLY A 210 -17.09 4.44 2.74
CA GLY A 210 -16.68 4.90 4.07
C GLY A 210 -15.33 4.37 4.56
N CYS A 211 -14.36 4.16 3.67
CA CYS A 211 -13.02 3.71 4.06
C CYS A 211 -12.32 4.70 5.04
N GLY A 212 -12.62 6.00 4.97
CA GLY A 212 -12.12 7.00 5.91
C GLY A 212 -12.66 6.80 7.33
N ALA A 213 -13.91 6.34 7.49
CA ALA A 213 -14.44 6.01 8.81
C ALA A 213 -13.78 4.75 9.40
N VAL A 214 -13.42 3.77 8.57
CA VAL A 214 -12.65 2.61 9.00
C VAL A 214 -11.27 3.04 9.50
N MET A 215 -10.58 3.89 8.74
CA MET A 215 -9.28 4.45 9.14
C MET A 215 -9.38 5.24 10.46
N GLY A 216 -10.43 6.06 10.61
CA GLY A 216 -10.72 6.79 11.85
C GLY A 216 -11.05 5.91 13.04
N LYS A 217 -11.83 4.83 12.84
CA LYS A 217 -12.14 3.85 13.90
C LYS A 217 -10.89 3.16 14.43
N LYS A 218 -9.89 2.99 13.57
CA LYS A 218 -8.57 2.46 13.94
C LYS A 218 -7.68 3.48 14.66
N ARG A 219 -8.12 4.74 14.80
CA ARG A 219 -7.36 5.88 15.32
C ARG A 219 -6.07 6.15 14.54
N LEU A 220 -6.11 5.88 13.24
CA LEU A 220 -5.03 6.19 12.32
C LEU A 220 -5.40 7.47 11.57
N LYS A 221 -4.68 8.57 11.82
CA LYS A 221 -4.96 9.88 11.20
C LYS A 221 -4.41 9.96 9.77
N ALA A 222 -3.22 9.41 9.56
CA ALA A 222 -2.55 9.47 8.27
C ALA A 222 -1.59 8.28 8.07
N VAL A 223 -1.26 8.03 6.81
CA VAL A 223 -0.09 7.29 6.36
C VAL A 223 0.74 8.25 5.51
N CYS A 224 1.98 8.51 5.93
CA CYS A 224 2.91 9.35 5.20
C CYS A 224 4.16 8.54 4.80
N ILE A 225 4.55 8.68 3.55
CA ILE A 225 5.65 7.94 2.93
C ILE A 225 6.59 8.96 2.33
N VAL A 226 7.80 9.06 2.86
CA VAL A 226 8.90 9.78 2.19
C VAL A 226 9.19 9.05 0.88
N ARG A 227 9.42 9.80 -0.20
CA ARG A 227 9.76 9.21 -1.50
C ARG A 227 11.00 8.33 -1.32
N GLY A 228 10.79 7.02 -1.38
CA GLY A 228 11.85 6.05 -1.17
C GLY A 228 12.95 6.14 -2.21
N THR A 229 14.06 5.48 -1.91
CA THR A 229 15.30 5.55 -2.71
C THR A 229 15.56 4.29 -3.51
N GLN A 230 14.77 3.23 -3.32
CA GLN A 230 14.95 1.96 -3.99
C GLN A 230 14.43 1.97 -5.43
N ALA A 231 15.04 1.16 -6.30
CA ALA A 231 14.61 0.99 -7.67
C ALA A 231 13.62 -0.17 -7.81
N VAL A 232 12.58 0.02 -8.62
CA VAL A 232 11.66 -1.06 -9.03
C VAL A 232 12.13 -1.61 -10.37
N ALA A 233 12.50 -2.89 -10.41
CA ALA A 233 12.97 -3.53 -11.63
C ALA A 233 11.80 -4.09 -12.46
N ALA A 234 11.70 -3.68 -13.72
CA ALA A 234 10.85 -4.34 -14.70
C ALA A 234 11.52 -5.60 -15.25
N ALA A 235 10.73 -6.59 -15.68
CA ALA A 235 11.25 -7.79 -16.34
C ALA A 235 11.88 -7.46 -17.71
N ASP A 236 11.28 -6.53 -18.45
CA ASP A 236 11.82 -5.94 -19.67
C ASP A 236 11.73 -4.41 -19.60
N PRO A 237 12.79 -3.73 -19.12
CA PRO A 237 12.79 -2.26 -19.01
C PRO A 237 12.61 -1.55 -20.35
N ARG A 238 13.13 -2.10 -21.45
CA ARG A 238 12.99 -1.48 -22.78
C ARG A 238 11.56 -1.61 -23.29
N GLY A 239 10.97 -2.78 -23.14
CA GLY A 239 9.56 -3.02 -23.48
C GLY A 239 8.61 -2.12 -22.70
N VAL A 240 8.87 -1.90 -21.40
CA VAL A 240 8.06 -0.99 -20.58
C VAL A 240 8.13 0.46 -21.08
N ILE A 241 9.33 0.95 -21.40
CA ILE A 241 9.48 2.32 -21.94
C ILE A 241 8.80 2.45 -23.29
N GLN A 242 9.00 1.49 -24.20
CA GLN A 242 8.35 1.49 -25.50
C GLN A 242 6.83 1.53 -25.37
N ALA A 243 6.26 0.66 -24.53
CA ALA A 243 4.82 0.65 -24.30
C ALA A 243 4.30 1.97 -23.70
N ALA A 244 5.06 2.59 -22.80
CA ALA A 244 4.69 3.89 -22.23
C ALA A 244 4.72 5.02 -23.28
N ASP A 245 5.69 5.00 -24.20
CA ASP A 245 5.80 5.95 -25.29
C ASP A 245 4.66 5.76 -26.31
N ASP A 246 4.32 4.52 -26.64
CA ASP A 246 3.20 4.18 -27.53
C ASP A 246 1.87 4.69 -26.93
N ILE A 247 1.60 4.38 -25.66
CA ILE A 247 0.41 4.89 -24.95
C ILE A 247 0.39 6.42 -24.94
N ALA A 248 1.53 7.06 -24.70
CA ALA A 248 1.61 8.52 -24.67
C ALA A 248 1.44 9.16 -26.06
N HIS A 249 1.82 8.45 -27.13
CA HIS A 249 1.57 8.86 -28.50
C HIS A 249 0.07 8.79 -28.79
N ASP A 250 -0.54 7.63 -28.55
CA ASP A 250 -1.96 7.37 -28.81
C ASP A 250 -2.86 8.37 -28.10
N LEU A 251 -2.63 8.63 -26.80
CA LEU A 251 -3.39 9.63 -26.02
C LEU A 251 -3.30 11.06 -26.56
N LYS A 252 -2.28 11.40 -27.37
CA LYS A 252 -2.11 12.72 -27.98
C LYS A 252 -2.68 12.80 -29.39
N THR A 253 -2.71 11.69 -30.11
CA THR A 253 -3.04 11.66 -31.55
C THR A 253 -4.41 11.08 -31.83
N ASP A 254 -4.94 10.26 -30.94
CA ASP A 254 -6.25 9.64 -31.07
C ASP A 254 -7.19 10.12 -29.95
N PRO A 255 -8.21 10.94 -30.27
CA PRO A 255 -9.18 11.40 -29.28
C PRO A 255 -10.09 10.30 -28.73
N SER A 256 -10.02 9.07 -29.28
CA SER A 256 -10.75 7.90 -28.80
C SER A 256 -9.92 6.96 -27.90
N ALA A 257 -8.62 7.23 -27.75
CA ALA A 257 -7.71 6.48 -26.89
C ALA A 257 -7.81 6.86 -25.40
#